data_AF-A0A838P7R0-F1
#
_entry.id   AF-A0A838P7R0-F1
#
_cell.length_a   1.000
_cell.length_b   1.000
_cell.length_c   1.000
_cell.angle_alpha   90.00
_cell.angle_beta   90.00
_cell.angle_gamma   90.00
#
_symmetry.space_group_name_H-M   'P 1'
#
loop_
_entity.id
_entity.type
_entity.pdbx_description
1 polymer ?
#
loop_
_entity_poly.entity_id
_entity_poly.type
_entity_poly.pdbx_seq_one_letter_code
_entity_poly.pdbx_strand_id
1 'polypeptide(L)'
;MKEDIQAKPAKSTSLMQRILIYAAVLLIVFLIGFVPMWLKARGSAAELATAQRGLSLARLQNTLASATIDARRGEYEPARLAVSNFFTSLRAEADKPSGSALTESQKQNIQALFAGRDEVITLLARSDPASGDRLADLYESYRKAMSG
;
A
#
# COMPACT_ATOMS: atom_id res chain seq x y z
N MET A 1 -75.58 -4.42 37.27
CA MET A 1 -75.41 -3.65 36.02
C MET A 1 -73.92 -3.38 35.89
N LYS A 2 -73.21 -3.98 34.93
CA LYS A 2 -71.77 -3.77 34.73
C LYS A 2 -71.59 -2.76 33.61
N GLU A 3 -70.83 -1.69 33.87
CA GLU A 3 -70.52 -0.64 32.90
C GLU A 3 -69.47 -1.15 31.90
N ASP A 4 -69.82 -1.12 30.61
CA ASP A 4 -68.92 -1.40 29.51
C ASP A 4 -67.99 -0.19 29.27
N ILE A 5 -66.74 -0.29 29.69
CA ILE A 5 -65.69 0.66 29.31
C ILE A 5 -65.23 0.30 27.89
N GLN A 6 -65.94 0.86 26.90
CA GLN A 6 -65.54 0.78 25.50
C GLN A 6 -64.42 1.80 25.22
N ALA A 7 -63.17 1.32 25.22
CA ALA A 7 -62.02 2.11 24.83
C ALA A 7 -62.11 2.50 23.34
N LYS A 8 -62.18 3.80 23.09
CA LYS A 8 -62.26 4.42 21.76
C LYS A 8 -60.92 4.22 21.02
N PRO A 9 -60.88 3.62 19.81
CA PRO A 9 -59.62 3.45 19.10
C PRO A 9 -59.16 4.78 18.51
N ALA A 10 -57.91 5.14 18.80
CA ALA A 10 -57.29 6.40 18.40
C ALA A 10 -57.19 6.54 16.87
N LYS A 11 -57.74 7.63 16.34
CA LYS A 11 -57.41 8.16 14.99
C LYS A 11 -55.97 8.68 15.00
N SER A 12 -54.95 7.83 14.90
CA SER A 12 -53.54 8.27 14.74
C SER A 12 -52.79 7.62 13.58
N THR A 13 -53.45 6.74 12.81
CA THR A 13 -52.79 5.93 11.78
C THR A 13 -52.40 6.70 10.51
N SER A 14 -53.19 7.66 10.02
CA SER A 14 -52.92 8.29 8.70
C SER A 14 -51.81 9.34 8.73
N LEU A 15 -51.67 10.10 9.82
CA LEU A 15 -50.58 11.07 9.98
C LEU A 15 -49.25 10.35 10.24
N MET A 16 -49.28 9.28 11.03
CA MET A 16 -48.09 8.47 11.31
C MET A 16 -47.61 7.69 10.08
N GLN A 17 -48.53 7.18 9.24
CA GLN A 17 -48.19 6.62 7.93
C GLN A 17 -47.56 7.66 7.00
N ARG A 18 -48.09 8.88 6.94
CA ARG A 18 -47.50 9.95 6.11
C ARG A 18 -46.10 10.31 6.57
N ILE A 19 -45.87 10.43 7.88
CA ILE A 19 -44.54 10.70 8.44
C ILE A 19 -43.58 9.56 8.10
N LEU A 20 -44.01 8.30 8.20
CA LEU A 20 -43.22 7.13 7.80
C LEU A 20 -42.84 7.15 6.31
N ILE A 21 -43.79 7.52 5.44
CA ILE A 21 -43.55 7.63 3.99
C ILE A 21 -42.54 8.74 3.70
N TYR A 22 -42.72 9.94 4.28
CA TYR A 22 -41.78 11.04 4.07
C TYR A 22 -40.39 10.73 4.62
N ALA A 23 -40.30 10.07 5.78
CA ALA A 23 -39.04 9.60 6.35
C ALA A 23 -38.37 8.58 5.42
N ALA A 24 -39.12 7.62 4.87
CA ALA A 24 -38.60 6.65 3.92
C ALA A 24 -38.08 7.31 2.63
N VAL A 25 -38.82 8.28 2.07
CA VAL A 25 -38.40 9.02 0.88
C VAL A 25 -37.13 9.83 1.15
N LEU A 26 -37.04 10.53 2.27
CA LEU A 26 -35.83 11.26 2.68
C LEU A 26 -34.63 10.31 2.84
N LEU A 27 -34.84 9.13 3.41
CA LEU A 27 -33.81 8.12 3.59
C LEU A 27 -33.31 7.59 2.23
N ILE A 28 -34.21 7.37 1.28
CA ILE A 28 -33.86 6.95 -0.09
C ILE A 28 -33.05 8.04 -0.80
N VAL A 29 -33.50 9.30 -0.76
CA VAL A 29 -32.77 10.42 -1.38
C VAL A 29 -31.39 10.60 -0.73
N PHE A 30 -31.30 10.48 0.59
CA PHE A 30 -30.05 10.51 1.33
C PHE A 30 -29.11 9.38 0.90
N LEU A 31 -29.61 8.15 0.77
CA LEU A 31 -28.84 7.00 0.30
C LEU A 31 -28.34 7.17 -1.14
N ILE A 32 -29.15 7.75 -2.03
CA ILE A 32 -28.75 7.99 -3.44
C ILE A 32 -27.55 8.94 -3.52
N GLY A 33 -27.43 9.93 -2.63
CA GLY A 33 -26.24 10.78 -2.56
C GLY A 33 -25.08 10.14 -1.80
N PHE A 34 -25.37 9.46 -0.69
CA PHE A 34 -24.36 8.96 0.24
C PHE A 34 -23.61 7.73 -0.28
N VAL A 35 -24.32 6.77 -0.88
CA VAL A 35 -23.73 5.51 -1.38
C VAL A 35 -22.67 5.75 -2.47
N PRO A 36 -22.92 6.51 -3.56
CA PRO A 36 -21.90 6.75 -4.58
C PRO A 36 -20.73 7.60 -4.05
N MET A 37 -20.97 8.50 -3.09
CA MET A 37 -19.90 9.27 -2.44
C MET A 37 -19.00 8.38 -1.59
N TRP A 38 -19.60 7.45 -0.83
CA TRP A 38 -18.88 6.48 -0.02
C TRP A 38 -18.11 5.47 -0.87
N LEU A 39 -18.69 5.01 -1.98
CA LEU A 39 -18.01 4.13 -2.95
C LEU A 39 -16.85 4.84 -3.64
N LYS A 40 -17.01 6.12 -4.04
CA LYS A 40 -15.91 6.91 -4.62
C LYS A 40 -14.78 7.13 -3.62
N ALA A 41 -15.09 7.45 -2.36
CA ALA A 41 -14.06 7.61 -1.32
C ALA A 41 -13.28 6.31 -1.07
N ARG A 42 -13.96 5.15 -1.06
CA ARG A 42 -13.28 3.84 -0.98
C ARG A 42 -12.49 3.50 -2.23
N GLY A 43 -12.99 3.86 -3.42
CA GLY A 43 -12.29 3.68 -4.69
C GLY A 43 -11.00 4.49 -4.75
N SER A 44 -11.05 5.78 -4.39
CA SER A 44 -9.87 6.66 -4.36
C SER A 44 -8.83 6.23 -3.32
N ALA A 45 -9.26 5.68 -2.17
CA ALA A 45 -8.34 5.11 -1.18
C ALA A 45 -7.61 3.87 -1.72
N ALA A 46 -8.30 3.02 -2.48
CA ALA A 46 -7.70 1.86 -3.12
C ALA A 46 -6.72 2.27 -4.24
N GLU A 47 -7.09 3.24 -5.07
CA GLU A 47 -6.22 3.79 -6.12
C GLU A 47 -4.95 4.42 -5.53
N LEU A 48 -5.10 5.24 -4.48
CA LEU A 48 -3.96 5.83 -3.77
C LEU A 48 -3.03 4.77 -3.19
N ALA A 49 -3.59 3.72 -2.59
CA ALA A 49 -2.79 2.60 -2.09
C ALA A 49 -2.02 1.93 -3.23
N THR A 50 -2.65 1.62 -4.37
CA THR A 50 -1.95 1.00 -5.51
C THR A 50 -0.85 1.90 -6.10
N ALA A 51 -1.11 3.21 -6.22
CA ALA A 51 -0.13 4.17 -6.72
C ALA A 51 1.06 4.34 -5.78
N GLN A 52 0.82 4.40 -4.46
CA GLN A 52 1.88 4.47 -3.45
C GLN A 52 2.76 3.21 -3.43
N ARG A 53 2.16 2.03 -3.61
CA ARG A 53 2.91 0.77 -3.72
C ARG A 53 3.85 0.80 -4.94
N GLY A 54 3.31 1.14 -6.11
CA GLY A 54 4.11 1.26 -7.33
C GLY A 54 5.24 2.28 -7.20
N LEU A 55 4.98 3.43 -6.58
CA LEU A 55 5.98 4.46 -6.33
C LEU A 55 7.09 3.99 -5.38
N SER A 56 6.75 3.25 -4.32
CA SER A 56 7.74 2.73 -3.36
C SER A 56 8.70 1.76 -4.04
N LEU A 57 8.17 0.82 -4.83
CA LEU A 57 8.98 -0.15 -5.57
C LEU A 57 9.85 0.53 -6.64
N ALA A 58 9.28 1.48 -7.39
CA ALA A 58 10.03 2.24 -8.37
C ALA A 58 11.17 3.06 -7.74
N ARG A 59 10.96 3.63 -6.54
CA ARG A 59 12.02 4.33 -5.79
C ARG A 59 13.13 3.40 -5.33
N LEU A 60 12.81 2.20 -4.87
CA LEU A 60 13.81 1.17 -4.53
C LEU A 60 14.63 0.79 -5.76
N GLN A 61 13.96 0.50 -6.88
CA GLN A 61 14.62 0.17 -8.14
C GLN A 61 15.53 1.29 -8.64
N ASN A 62 15.07 2.55 -8.59
CA ASN A 62 15.85 3.70 -9.01
C ASN A 62 17.08 3.93 -8.11
N THR A 63 16.93 3.78 -6.79
CA THR A 63 18.06 3.89 -5.85
C THR A 63 19.14 2.83 -6.14
N LEU A 64 18.73 1.60 -6.45
CA LEU A 64 19.67 0.54 -6.77
C LEU A 64 20.33 0.75 -8.15
N ALA A 65 19.56 1.22 -9.13
CA ALA A 65 20.09 1.57 -10.45
C ALA A 65 21.10 2.73 -10.38
N SER A 66 20.79 3.79 -9.61
CA SER A 66 21.72 4.91 -9.43
C SER A 66 23.00 4.45 -8.73
N ALA A 67 22.89 3.63 -7.68
CA ALA A 67 24.06 3.08 -7.00
C ALA A 67 24.96 2.26 -7.94
N THR A 68 24.36 1.50 -8.86
CA THR A 68 25.09 0.71 -9.86
C THR A 68 25.86 1.63 -10.82
N ILE A 69 25.24 2.73 -11.25
CA ILE A 69 25.88 3.72 -12.13
C ILE A 69 27.01 4.44 -11.39
N ASP A 70 26.78 4.85 -10.13
CA ASP A 70 27.77 5.54 -9.30
C ASP A 70 28.99 4.65 -9.05
N ALA A 71 28.78 3.38 -8.67
CA ALA A 71 29.88 2.42 -8.50
C ALA A 71 30.68 2.22 -9.79
N ARG A 72 30.01 2.13 -10.95
CA ARG A 72 30.69 2.01 -12.26
C ARG A 72 31.44 3.28 -12.68
N ARG A 73 31.08 4.44 -12.14
CA ARG A 73 31.81 5.70 -12.34
C ARG A 73 32.98 5.86 -11.37
N GLY A 74 33.19 4.92 -10.46
CA GLY A 74 34.19 5.01 -9.39
C GLY A 74 33.72 5.82 -8.18
N GLU A 75 32.45 6.21 -8.14
CA GLU A 75 31.83 6.97 -7.05
C GLU A 75 31.33 5.99 -5.96
N TYR A 76 32.26 5.34 -5.26
CA TYR A 76 31.95 4.21 -4.37
C TYR A 76 31.24 4.61 -3.07
N GLU A 77 31.57 5.77 -2.49
CA GLU A 77 30.91 6.27 -1.28
C GLU A 77 29.42 6.61 -1.48
N PRO A 78 29.02 7.40 -2.50
CA PRO A 78 27.59 7.62 -2.76
C PRO A 78 26.87 6.33 -3.13
N ALA A 79 27.52 5.41 -3.87
CA ALA A 79 26.97 4.08 -4.12
C ALA A 79 26.75 3.29 -2.83
N ARG A 80 27.69 3.32 -1.88
CA ARG A 80 27.56 2.66 -0.57
C ARG A 80 26.38 3.18 0.24
N LEU A 81 26.18 4.50 0.26
CA LEU A 81 25.04 5.13 0.92
C LEU A 81 23.72 4.73 0.26
N ALA A 82 23.66 4.78 -1.07
CA ALA A 82 22.48 4.40 -1.83
C ALA A 82 22.09 2.92 -1.60
N VAL A 83 23.07 2.00 -1.61
CA VAL A 83 22.85 0.58 -1.33
C VAL A 83 22.39 0.34 0.10
N SER A 84 22.99 1.03 1.07
CA SER A 84 22.58 0.95 2.47
C SER A 84 21.15 1.42 2.67
N ASN A 85 20.77 2.53 2.03
CA ASN A 85 19.41 3.05 2.02
C ASN A 85 18.44 2.08 1.35
N PHE A 86 18.82 1.50 0.20
CA PHE A 86 18.03 0.48 -0.49
C PHE A 86 17.71 -0.70 0.42
N PHE A 87 18.71 -1.32 1.07
CA PHE A 87 18.47 -2.46 1.95
C PHE A 87 17.65 -2.08 3.20
N THR A 88 17.85 -0.87 3.73
CA THR A 88 17.07 -0.37 4.88
C THR A 88 15.60 -0.21 4.51
N SER A 89 15.31 0.44 3.38
CA SER A 89 13.95 0.62 2.88
C SER A 89 13.31 -0.71 2.46
N LEU A 90 14.07 -1.61 1.83
CA LEU A 90 13.59 -2.93 1.43
C LEU A 90 13.19 -3.78 2.65
N ARG A 91 14.00 -3.76 3.72
CA ARG A 91 13.68 -4.44 4.98
C ARG A 91 12.46 -3.84 5.65
N ALA A 92 12.37 -2.52 5.72
CA ALA A 92 11.19 -1.84 6.25
C ALA A 92 9.91 -2.22 5.49
N GLU A 93 9.99 -2.48 4.19
CA GLU A 93 8.86 -2.94 3.38
C GLU A 93 8.54 -4.43 3.59
N ALA A 94 9.58 -5.26 3.78
CA ALA A 94 9.45 -6.69 4.05
C ALA A 94 8.80 -6.96 5.42
N ASP A 95 9.20 -6.21 6.45
CA ASP A 95 8.77 -6.40 7.83
C ASP A 95 7.36 -5.84 8.10
N LYS A 96 6.79 -5.05 7.17
CA LYS A 96 5.42 -4.51 7.32
C LYS A 96 4.38 -5.64 7.28
N PRO A 97 3.57 -5.82 8.34
CA PRO A 97 2.56 -6.87 8.38
C PRO A 97 1.37 -6.59 7.46
N SER A 98 0.99 -5.31 7.29
CA SER A 98 -0.17 -4.89 6.49
C SER A 98 0.14 -3.60 5.74
N GLY A 99 -0.34 -3.45 4.50
CA GLY A 99 -0.10 -2.25 3.70
C GLY A 99 1.29 -2.15 3.07
N SER A 100 2.04 -3.25 3.06
CA SER A 100 3.30 -3.35 2.33
C SER A 100 3.06 -3.12 0.82
N ALA A 101 4.06 -2.55 0.15
CA ALA A 101 4.19 -2.50 -1.29
C ALA A 101 4.54 -3.87 -1.89
N LEU A 102 5.04 -4.79 -1.07
CA LEU A 102 5.40 -6.15 -1.46
C LEU A 102 4.26 -7.12 -1.18
N THR A 103 4.02 -8.03 -2.12
CA THR A 103 3.22 -9.23 -1.88
C THR A 103 3.97 -10.22 -0.98
N GLU A 104 3.27 -11.18 -0.38
CA GLU A 104 3.90 -12.22 0.43
C GLU A 104 4.89 -13.09 -0.39
N SER A 105 4.59 -13.35 -1.66
CA SER A 105 5.53 -14.03 -2.58
C SER A 105 6.79 -13.20 -2.81
N GLN A 106 6.64 -11.89 -3.07
CA GLN A 106 7.76 -10.98 -3.25
C GLN A 106 8.61 -10.89 -1.98
N LYS A 107 8.00 -10.81 -0.79
CA LYS A 107 8.71 -10.81 0.50
C LYS A 107 9.59 -12.06 0.69
N GLN A 108 9.09 -13.24 0.30
CA GLN A 108 9.88 -14.47 0.32
C GLN A 108 11.01 -14.43 -0.71
N ASN A 109 10.72 -13.98 -1.93
CA ASN A 109 11.71 -13.91 -3.02
C ASN A 109 12.86 -12.93 -2.71
N ILE A 110 12.58 -11.82 -2.03
CA ILE A 110 13.62 -10.85 -1.65
C ILE A 110 14.46 -11.28 -0.45
N GLN A 111 14.07 -12.31 0.33
CA GLN A 111 14.89 -12.74 1.47
C GLN A 111 16.31 -13.12 1.04
N ALA A 112 16.44 -13.81 -0.09
CA ALA A 112 17.74 -14.21 -0.64
C ALA A 112 18.62 -13.00 -1.00
N LEU A 113 18.04 -11.84 -1.33
CA LEU A 113 18.80 -10.63 -1.69
C LEU A 113 19.54 -10.04 -0.48
N PHE A 114 19.03 -10.22 0.74
CA PHE A 114 19.69 -9.70 1.93
C PHE A 114 21.00 -10.43 2.26
N ALA A 115 21.19 -11.66 1.78
CA ALA A 115 22.44 -12.40 1.98
C ALA A 115 23.63 -11.74 1.26
N GLY A 116 23.40 -11.05 0.14
CA GLY A 116 24.45 -10.35 -0.62
C GLY A 116 24.80 -8.96 -0.12
N ARG A 117 24.11 -8.45 0.93
CA ARG A 117 24.29 -7.07 1.41
C ARG A 117 25.72 -6.81 1.88
N ASP A 118 26.23 -7.64 2.77
CA ASP A 118 27.52 -7.39 3.43
C ASP A 118 28.69 -7.51 2.46
N GLU A 119 28.58 -8.43 1.49
CA GLU A 119 29.52 -8.57 0.38
C GLU A 119 29.58 -7.27 -0.44
N VAL A 120 28.43 -6.77 -0.92
CA VAL A 120 28.36 -5.55 -1.74
C VAL A 120 28.86 -4.32 -0.97
N ILE A 121 28.47 -4.17 0.31
CA ILE A 121 28.94 -3.08 1.17
C ILE A 121 30.46 -3.15 1.36
N THR A 122 31.00 -4.36 1.53
CA THR A 122 32.46 -4.57 1.68
C THR A 122 33.21 -4.19 0.40
N LEU A 123 32.72 -4.61 -0.77
CA LEU A 123 33.32 -4.25 -2.06
C LEU A 123 33.31 -2.74 -2.28
N LEU A 124 32.18 -2.08 -1.99
CA LEU A 124 32.06 -0.62 -2.09
C LEU A 124 32.99 0.10 -1.10
N ALA A 125 33.07 -0.37 0.15
CA ALA A 125 33.97 0.22 1.15
C ALA A 125 35.45 0.07 0.79
N ARG A 126 35.81 -0.98 0.03
CA ARG A 126 37.17 -1.18 -0.51
C ARG A 126 37.43 -0.43 -1.81
N SER A 127 36.44 0.29 -2.35
CA SER A 127 36.52 0.91 -3.68
C SER A 127 36.87 -0.10 -4.79
N ASP A 128 36.37 -1.34 -4.64
CA ASP A 128 36.65 -2.43 -5.57
C ASP A 128 35.81 -2.25 -6.86
N PRO A 129 36.42 -2.20 -8.06
CA PRO A 129 35.69 -2.11 -9.33
C PRO A 129 34.68 -3.24 -9.55
N ALA A 130 34.89 -4.42 -8.95
CA ALA A 130 33.95 -5.55 -9.01
C ALA A 130 32.60 -5.24 -8.35
N SER A 131 32.53 -4.21 -7.49
CA SER A 131 31.27 -3.76 -6.88
C SER A 131 30.22 -3.37 -7.92
N GLY A 132 30.63 -2.80 -9.07
CA GLY A 132 29.71 -2.39 -10.13
C GLY A 132 29.00 -3.57 -10.79
N ASP A 133 29.71 -4.69 -11.01
CA ASP A 133 29.12 -5.90 -11.58
C ASP A 133 28.28 -6.64 -10.54
N ARG A 134 28.74 -6.71 -9.29
CA ARG A 134 27.95 -7.30 -8.21
C ARG A 134 26.64 -6.56 -7.96
N LEU A 135 26.64 -5.23 -8.10
CA LEU A 135 25.43 -4.41 -8.02
C LEU A 135 24.48 -4.63 -9.19
N ALA A 136 25.01 -4.85 -10.40
CA ALA A 136 24.20 -5.20 -11.57
C ALA A 136 23.50 -6.57 -11.37
N ASP A 137 24.22 -7.56 -10.84
CA ASP A 137 23.64 -8.87 -10.49
C ASP A 137 22.55 -8.76 -9.42
N LEU A 138 22.79 -7.93 -8.39
CA LEU A 138 21.82 -7.64 -7.33
C LEU A 138 20.57 -6.98 -7.92
N TYR A 139 20.74 -6.02 -8.83
CA TYR A 139 19.64 -5.37 -9.54
C TYR A 139 18.81 -6.36 -10.36
N GLU A 140 19.46 -7.26 -11.09
CA GLU A 140 18.75 -8.27 -11.87
C GLU A 140 17.99 -9.25 -10.97
N SER A 141 18.61 -9.66 -9.86
CA SER A 141 18.00 -10.54 -8.86
C SER A 141 16.79 -9.87 -8.19
N TYR A 142 16.90 -8.58 -7.87
CA TYR A 142 15.77 -7.78 -7.37
C TYR A 142 14.64 -7.70 -8.40
N ARG A 143 14.95 -7.41 -9.67
CA ARG A 143 13.94 -7.34 -10.73
C ARG A 143 13.21 -8.67 -10.90
N LYS A 144 13.95 -9.79 -10.89
CA LYS A 144 13.39 -11.15 -10.94
C LYS A 144 12.46 -11.41 -9.75
N ALA A 145 12.89 -11.06 -8.54
CA ALA A 145 12.10 -11.21 -7.32
C ALA A 145 10.80 -10.39 -7.33
N MET A 146 10.79 -9.24 -8.02
CA MET A 146 9.61 -8.39 -8.19
C MET A 146 8.65 -8.85 -9.29
N SER A 147 9.17 -9.55 -10.31
CA SER A 147 8.37 -10.05 -11.45
C SER A 147 7.71 -11.42 -11.22
N GLY A 148 8.09 -12.14 -10.16
CA GLY A 148 7.53 -13.44 -9.78
C GLY A 148 6.41 -13.31 -8.76
#